data_AF-A0A0C9XLQ9-F1
#
_entry.id   AF-A0A0C9XLQ9-F1
#
_cell.length_a   1.000
_cell.length_b   1.000
_cell.length_c   1.000
_cell.angle_alpha   90.00
_cell.angle_beta   90.00
_cell.angle_gamma   90.00
#
_symmetry.space_group_name_H-M   'P 1'
#
loop_
_entity.id
_entity.type
_entity.pdbx_description
1 polymer ?
#
loop_
_entity_poly.entity_id
_entity_poly.type
_entity_poly.pdbx_seq_one_letter_code
_entity_poly.pdbx_strand_id
1 'polypeptide(L)' 'HASPGRFLAANELKTMLAYILTSYDIKFEGRVSRPSIIHWDLNVIADPTARVMFRKRTCN' A
#
# COMPACT_ATOMS: atom_id res chain seq x y z
N HIS A 1 12.42 -13.93 -17.94
CA HIS A 1 13.23 -14.10 -16.72
C HIS A 1 12.40 -13.69 -15.51
N ALA A 2 12.22 -14.58 -14.53
CA ALA A 2 11.57 -14.24 -13.27
C ALA A 2 12.62 -13.71 -12.29
N SER A 3 12.34 -12.62 -11.59
CA SER A 3 13.25 -12.08 -10.59
C SER A 3 13.49 -13.11 -9.47
N PRO A 4 14.75 -13.36 -9.06
CA PRO A 4 15.06 -14.32 -8.00
C PRO A 4 14.40 -13.94 -6.66
N GLY A 5 14.20 -12.64 -6.42
CA GLY A 5 13.60 -12.11 -5.19
C GLY A 5 12.07 -12.12 -5.08
N ARG A 6 11.33 -12.71 -6.03
CA ARG A 6 9.85 -12.62 -6.06
C ARG A 6 9.16 -13.12 -4.78
N PHE A 7 9.72 -14.15 -4.16
CA PHE A 7 9.15 -14.74 -2.94
C PHE A 7 9.46 -13.90 -1.71
N LEU A 8 10.67 -13.36 -1.61
CA LEU A 8 11.07 -12.46 -0.54
C LEU A 8 10.23 -11.18 -0.59
N ALA A 9 10.16 -10.52 -1.75
CA ALA A 9 9.36 -9.31 -1.95
C ALA A 9 7.87 -9.55 -1.61
N ALA A 10 7.31 -10.68 -2.04
CA ALA A 10 5.94 -11.02 -1.72
C ALA A 10 5.72 -11.28 -0.22
N ASN A 11 6.69 -11.89 0.48
CA ASN A 11 6.60 -12.18 1.90
C ASN A 11 6.71 -10.90 2.75
N GLU A 12 7.68 -10.03 2.41
CA GLU A 12 7.86 -8.74 3.08
C GLU A 12 6.61 -7.86 2.92
N LEU A 13 6.10 -7.72 1.68
CA LEU A 13 4.90 -6.92 1.42
C LEU A 13 3.67 -7.46 2.16
N LYS A 14 3.47 -8.79 2.17
CA LYS A 14 2.36 -9.41 2.93
C LYS A 14 2.50 -9.16 4.42
N THR A 15 3.70 -9.27 4.97
CA THR A 15 3.96 -9.04 6.39
C THR A 15 3.66 -7.60 6.79
N MET A 16 4.17 -6.63 6.01
CA MET A 16 3.89 -5.20 6.21
C MET A 16 2.39 -4.91 6.09
N LEU A 17 1.72 -5.45 5.07
CA LEU A 17 0.29 -5.27 4.87
C LEU A 17 -0.54 -5.88 6.01
N ALA A 18 -0.18 -7.08 6.47
CA ALA A 18 -0.85 -7.72 7.59
C ALA A 18 -0.74 -6.88 8.86
N TYR A 19 0.45 -6.35 9.17
CA TYR A 19 0.65 -5.46 10.31
C TYR A 19 -0.19 -4.17 10.21
N ILE A 20 -0.21 -3.56 9.02
CA ILE A 20 -1.00 -2.36 8.75
C ILE A 20 -2.50 -2.66 8.95
N LEU A 21 -2.99 -3.77 8.39
CA LEU A 21 -4.40 -4.16 8.48
C LEU A 21 -4.85 -4.54 9.89
N THR A 22 -3.97 -5.06 10.74
CA THR A 22 -4.31 -5.39 12.13
C THR A 22 -4.22 -4.17 13.04
N SER A 23 -3.28 -3.26 12.78
CA SER A 23 -2.95 -2.15 13.69
C SER A 23 -3.58 -0.81 13.30
N TYR A 24 -4.07 -0.65 12.06
CA TYR A 24 -4.57 0.62 11.56
C TYR A 24 -5.87 0.49 10.78
N ASP A 25 -6.72 1.50 10.91
CA ASP A 25 -7.76 1.82 9.94
C ASP A 25 -7.19 2.78 8.89
N ILE A 26 -7.48 2.50 7.63
CA ILE A 26 -6.97 3.26 6.49
C ILE A 26 -8.15 3.79 5.68
N LYS A 27 -8.04 5.04 5.23
CA LYS A 27 -8.91 5.61 4.20
C LYS A 27 -8.13 6.56 3.30
N PHE A 28 -8.63 6.82 2.10
CA PHE A 28 -8.12 7.89 1.27
C PHE A 28 -8.81 9.21 1.65
N GLU A 29 -8.05 10.31 1.69
CA GLU A 29 -8.61 11.63 2.00
C GLU A 29 -9.60 12.05 0.91
N GLY A 30 -10.88 12.23 1.29
CA GLY A 30 -11.93 12.69 0.38
C GLY A 30 -12.25 11.75 -0.80
N ARG A 31 -11.72 10.52 -0.81
CA ARG A 31 -11.86 9.57 -1.92
C ARG A 31 -12.35 8.21 -1.42
N VAL A 32 -13.33 7.64 -2.13
CA VAL A 32 -13.81 6.26 -1.90
C VAL A 32 -13.12 5.27 -2.84
N SER A 33 -12.56 5.75 -3.95
CA SER A 33 -11.94 4.93 -5.00
C SER A 33 -10.42 4.93 -4.93
N ARG A 34 -9.80 3.93 -5.58
CA ARG A 34 -8.36 3.76 -5.68
C ARG A 34 -7.72 4.97 -6.39
N PRO A 35 -6.54 5.45 -5.94
CA PRO A 35 -5.77 6.46 -6.66
C PRO A 35 -5.51 6.07 -8.12
N SER A 36 -5.48 7.08 -9.00
CA SER A 36 -5.13 6.88 -10.41
C SER A 36 -3.69 6.36 -10.53
N ILE A 37 -3.44 5.62 -11.61
CA ILE A 37 -2.11 5.13 -11.94
C ILE A 37 -1.36 6.21 -12.72
N ILE A 38 -0.08 6.38 -12.42
CA ILE A 38 0.87 7.18 -13.21
C ILE A 38 1.96 6.25 -13.72
N HIS A 39 2.29 6.38 -15.00
CA HIS A 39 3.45 5.71 -15.61
C HIS A 39 4.63 6.65 -15.51
N TRP A 40 5.66 6.24 -14.79
CA TRP A 40 6.91 6.98 -14.61
C TRP A 40 8.06 6.15 -15.18
N ASP A 41 8.36 6.41 -16.46
CA ASP A 41 9.33 5.64 -17.24
C ASP A 41 8.96 4.14 -17.24
N LEU A 42 9.78 3.27 -16.66
CA LEU A 42 9.52 1.83 -16.53
C LEU A 42 8.66 1.47 -15.31
N ASN A 43 8.30 2.45 -14.47
CA ASN A 43 7.57 2.22 -13.22
C ASN A 43 6.09 2.58 -13.35
N VAL A 44 5.25 1.82 -12.66
CA VAL A 44 3.82 2.07 -12.55
C VAL A 44 3.54 2.41 -11.08
N ILE A 45 3.25 3.68 -10.80
CA ILE A 45 3.05 4.18 -9.44
C ILE A 45 1.61 4.68 -9.23
N ALA A 46 1.17 4.73 -7.98
CA ALA A 46 -0.06 5.44 -7.63
C ALA A 46 0.18 6.95 -7.66
N ASP A 47 -0.87 7.73 -7.93
CA ASP A 47 -0.86 9.20 -7.82
C ASP A 47 -0.25 9.65 -6.47
N PRO A 48 0.93 10.30 -6.47
CA PRO A 48 1.64 10.66 -5.25
C PRO A 48 0.95 11.81 -4.49
N THR A 49 -0.01 12.50 -5.10
CA THR A 49 -0.83 13.51 -4.42
C THR A 49 -1.97 12.90 -3.61
N ALA A 50 -2.27 11.61 -3.82
CA ALA A 50 -3.30 10.92 -3.06
C ALA A 50 -2.86 10.70 -1.61
N ARG A 51 -3.59 11.30 -0.68
CA ARG A 51 -3.28 11.22 0.76
C ARG A 51 -3.97 10.02 1.40
N VAL A 52 -3.18 9.22 2.09
CA VAL A 52 -3.63 8.05 2.86
C VAL A 52 -3.67 8.43 4.33
N MET A 53 -4.84 8.27 4.94
CA MET A 53 -5.08 8.60 6.34
C MET A 53 -4.98 7.32 7.17
N PHE A 54 -4.08 7.30 8.14
CA PHE A 54 -3.90 6.19 9.07
C PHE A 54 -4.45 6.55 10.44
N ARG A 55 -5.32 5.70 10.98
CA ARG A 55 -5.78 5.77 12.38
C ARG A 55 -5.35 4.51 13.09
N LYS A 56 -4.54 4.64 14.14
CA LYS A 56 -4.15 3.48 14.98
C LYS A 56 -5.40 2.87 15.60
N ARG A 57 -5.56 1.55 15.47
CA ARG A 57 -6.56 0.78 16.20
C ARG A 57 -6.07 0.64 17.63
N THR A 58 -6.83 1.14 18.58
CA THR A 58 -6.64 0.81 19.98
C THR A 58 -7.02 -0.65 20.17
N CYS A 59 -6.03 -1.47 20.55
CA CYS A 59 -6.31 -2.76 21.16
C CYS A 59 -7.13 -2.46 22.42
N ASN A 60 -8.36 -2.97 22.48
CA ASN A 60 -9.02 -3.23 23.74
C ASN A 60 -8.65 -4.64 24.18
#